data_AF-A0AAD7TBP6-F1
#
_entry.id   AF-A0AAD7TBP6-F1
#
_cell.length_a   1.000
_cell.length_b   1.000
_cell.length_c   1.000
_cell.angle_alpha   90.00
_cell.angle_beta   90.00
_cell.angle_gamma   90.00
#
_symmetry.space_group_name_H-M   'P 1'
#
loop_
_entity.id
_entity.type
_entity.pdbx_description
1 polymer ?
#
loop_
_entity_poly.entity_id
_entity_poly.type
_entity_poly.pdbx_seq_one_letter_code
_entity_poly.pdbx_strand_id
1 'polypeptide(L)'
;MYVMIRGKEFGHDVDFLLTTPEIGREEGLLAQVISRFKYQDILLYYDYKDSTFDVSRLPSRRFEAMDHFPKCFLILSLKDELVQGRVQRDAGDRRDWRAVRVDLVVPPVDRYAFALLGWTGSRQFERDLRRFAQHERKMMLDNHALYDKTKKSFLPAETEEDIFSHLGLEFIEPWQRNA
;
A
#
# COMPACT_ATOMS: atom_id res chain seq x y z
N MET A 1 -1.36 -18.99 -4.37
CA MET A 1 -0.29 -18.76 -3.38
C MET A 1 -0.19 -17.25 -3.21
N TYR A 2 -0.75 -16.69 -2.13
CA TYR A 2 -0.67 -15.26 -1.86
C TYR A 2 0.76 -14.99 -1.37
N VAL A 3 1.63 -14.58 -2.28
CA VAL A 3 3.01 -14.20 -1.96
C VAL A 3 2.95 -12.75 -1.49
N MET A 4 3.40 -12.50 -0.25
CA MET A 4 3.69 -11.12 0.18
C MET A 4 4.58 -10.49 -0.88
N ILE A 5 4.25 -9.29 -1.34
CA ILE A 5 4.77 -8.73 -2.61
C ILE A 5 6.32 -8.81 -2.72
N ARG A 6 7.05 -8.70 -1.60
CA ARG A 6 8.53 -8.82 -1.55
C ARG A 6 9.08 -10.25 -1.32
N GLY A 7 8.27 -11.30 -1.45
CA GLY A 7 8.68 -12.69 -1.30
C GLY A 7 8.87 -13.18 0.15
N LYS A 8 8.35 -12.45 1.15
CA LYS A 8 8.46 -12.86 2.56
C LYS A 8 7.49 -14.01 2.88
N GLU A 9 7.95 -14.98 3.66
CA GLU A 9 7.11 -16.09 4.16
C GLU A 9 6.21 -15.65 5.33
N PHE A 10 6.68 -14.70 6.15
CA PHE A 10 6.00 -14.22 7.35
C PHE A 10 5.98 -12.70 7.42
N GLY A 11 4.91 -12.15 7.99
CA GLY A 11 4.66 -10.72 8.18
C GLY A 11 3.89 -10.50 9.49
N HIS A 12 3.96 -9.28 10.03
CA HIS A 12 3.23 -8.91 11.25
C HIS A 12 1.76 -8.58 10.96
N ASP A 13 1.49 -8.15 9.73
CA ASP A 13 0.23 -7.68 9.17
C ASP A 13 0.16 -8.05 7.68
N VAL A 14 -1.00 -7.82 7.07
CA VAL A 14 -1.23 -7.99 5.64
C VAL A 14 -1.78 -6.70 5.07
N ASP A 15 -1.04 -6.09 4.15
CA ASP A 15 -1.42 -4.86 3.48
C ASP A 15 -2.13 -5.16 2.15
N PHE A 16 -3.21 -4.44 1.85
CA PHE A 16 -3.88 -4.49 0.55
C PHE A 16 -4.10 -3.09 0.00
N LEU A 17 -3.76 -2.94 -1.28
CA LEU A 17 -4.18 -1.81 -2.10
C LEU A 17 -5.39 -2.23 -2.93
N LEU A 18 -6.48 -1.51 -2.78
CA LEU A 18 -7.72 -1.72 -3.53
C LEU A 18 -7.96 -0.51 -4.43
N THR A 19 -8.34 -0.73 -5.68
CA THR A 19 -8.73 0.36 -6.58
C THR A 19 -9.82 -0.10 -7.52
N THR A 20 -10.38 0.83 -8.28
CA THR A 20 -11.39 0.56 -9.31
C THR A 20 -10.87 0.98 -10.68
N PRO A 21 -11.25 0.32 -11.79
CA PRO A 21 -10.76 0.69 -13.12
C PRO A 21 -11.11 2.12 -13.56
N GLU A 22 -12.18 2.68 -13.00
CA GLU A 22 -12.64 4.05 -13.27
C GLU A 22 -12.28 4.97 -12.10
N ILE A 23 -11.75 6.16 -12.41
CA ILE A 23 -11.46 7.21 -11.42
C ILE A 23 -12.75 7.67 -10.74
N GLY A 24 -12.72 7.83 -9.42
CA GLY A 24 -13.83 8.29 -8.58
C GLY A 24 -14.79 7.17 -8.15
N ARG A 25 -14.72 5.98 -8.77
CA ARG A 25 -15.52 4.82 -8.34
C ARG A 25 -15.01 4.18 -7.06
N GLU A 26 -13.78 4.49 -6.66
CA GLU A 26 -13.19 4.04 -5.41
C GLU A 26 -13.78 4.78 -4.19
N GLU A 27 -14.47 5.90 -4.40
CA GLU A 27 -15.14 6.64 -3.33
C GLU A 27 -16.18 5.74 -2.62
N GLY A 28 -16.03 5.64 -1.30
CA GLY A 28 -16.90 4.79 -0.47
C GLY A 28 -16.64 3.29 -0.59
N LEU A 29 -15.72 2.82 -1.45
CA LEU A 29 -15.37 1.39 -1.57
C LEU A 29 -14.92 0.82 -0.22
N LEU A 30 -14.05 1.56 0.49
CA LEU A 30 -13.53 1.14 1.79
C LEU A 30 -14.64 0.97 2.84
N ALA A 31 -15.60 1.91 2.87
CA ALA A 31 -16.75 1.83 3.78
C ALA A 31 -17.65 0.63 3.45
N GLN A 32 -17.85 0.32 2.17
CA GLN A 32 -18.60 -0.86 1.74
C GLN A 32 -17.91 -2.16 2.18
N VAL A 33 -16.60 -2.28 2.00
CA VAL A 33 -15.80 -3.44 2.44
C VAL A 33 -15.89 -3.63 3.96
N ILE A 34 -15.72 -2.54 4.73
CA ILE A 34 -15.83 -2.58 6.20
C ILE A 34 -17.23 -3.02 6.63
N SER A 35 -18.28 -2.49 5.97
CA SER A 35 -19.68 -2.89 6.24
C SER A 35 -19.90 -4.39 6.01
N ARG A 36 -19.29 -4.97 4.97
CA ARG A 36 -19.33 -6.42 4.71
C ARG A 36 -18.63 -7.23 5.81
N PHE A 37 -17.46 -6.79 6.27
CA PHE A 37 -16.77 -7.47 7.38
C PHE A 37 -17.56 -7.40 8.70
N LYS A 38 -18.24 -6.28 8.97
CA LYS A 38 -19.17 -6.16 10.10
C LYS A 38 -20.34 -7.13 9.97
N TYR A 39 -20.96 -7.18 8.79
CA TYR A 39 -22.10 -8.07 8.54
C TYR A 39 -21.73 -9.55 8.68
N GLN A 40 -20.52 -9.93 8.29
CA GLN A 40 -19.98 -11.29 8.44
C GLN A 40 -19.51 -11.62 9.86
N ASP A 41 -19.55 -10.66 10.79
CA ASP A 41 -19.08 -10.79 12.17
C ASP A 41 -17.60 -11.23 12.29
N ILE A 42 -16.77 -10.78 11.35
CA ILE A 42 -15.32 -11.06 11.35
C ILE A 42 -14.48 -9.84 11.77
N LEU A 43 -15.10 -8.67 11.92
CA LEU A 43 -14.38 -7.43 12.25
C LEU A 43 -14.23 -7.28 13.77
N LEU A 44 -13.00 -7.45 14.28
CA LEU A 44 -12.70 -7.31 15.71
C LEU A 44 -12.34 -5.87 16.09
N TYR A 45 -11.68 -5.15 15.18
CA TYR A 45 -11.28 -3.75 15.38
C TYR A 45 -11.16 -3.05 14.02
N TYR A 46 -11.44 -1.74 13.99
CA TYR A 46 -11.09 -0.89 12.87
C TYR A 46 -10.76 0.54 13.31
N ASP A 47 -9.81 1.16 12.61
CA ASP A 47 -9.53 2.60 12.65
C ASP A 47 -9.57 3.13 11.22
N TYR A 48 -10.61 3.90 10.89
CA TYR A 48 -10.82 4.45 9.55
C TYR A 48 -10.28 5.88 9.46
N LYS A 49 -9.50 6.14 8.40
CA LYS A 49 -8.97 7.47 8.07
C LYS A 49 -9.50 7.90 6.71
N ASP A 50 -10.20 9.03 6.70
CA ASP A 50 -10.63 9.67 5.46
C ASP A 50 -9.44 10.14 4.62
N SER A 51 -9.68 10.26 3.32
CA SER A 51 -8.71 10.85 2.39
C SER A 51 -8.44 12.30 2.76
N THR A 52 -7.15 12.66 2.80
CA THR A 52 -6.71 14.06 2.78
C THR A 52 -5.91 14.35 1.52
N PHE A 53 -6.05 13.50 0.49
CA PHE A 53 -5.34 13.62 -0.77
C PHE A 53 -5.84 14.84 -1.53
N ASP A 54 -4.90 15.64 -2.03
CA ASP A 54 -5.17 16.84 -2.82
C ASP A 54 -4.35 16.76 -4.11
N VAL A 55 -5.05 16.68 -5.24
CA VAL A 55 -4.45 16.52 -6.57
C VAL A 55 -3.58 17.72 -6.98
N SER A 56 -3.82 18.90 -6.39
CA SER A 56 -3.05 20.12 -6.69
C SER A 56 -1.74 20.20 -5.91
N ARG A 57 -1.58 19.37 -4.88
CA ARG A 57 -0.45 19.44 -3.95
C ARG A 57 0.77 18.78 -4.56
N LEU A 58 1.91 19.46 -4.46
CA LEU A 58 3.20 18.87 -4.82
C LEU A 58 3.55 17.70 -3.88
N PRO A 59 4.29 16.68 -4.37
CA PRO A 59 4.71 15.56 -3.55
C PRO A 59 5.46 16.01 -2.28
N SER A 60 5.41 15.21 -1.23
CA SER A 60 6.12 15.53 0.01
C SER A 60 7.63 15.60 -0.20
N ARG A 61 8.30 16.56 0.48
CA ARG A 61 9.77 16.60 0.59
C ARG A 61 10.32 15.72 1.72
N ARG A 62 9.45 15.18 2.57
CA ARG A 62 9.84 14.30 3.68
C ARG A 62 9.89 12.87 3.16
N PHE A 63 11.04 12.23 3.28
CA PHE A 63 11.26 10.89 2.74
C PHE A 63 10.49 9.81 3.50
N GLU A 64 10.05 10.09 4.73
CA GLU A 64 9.26 9.20 5.58
C GLU A 64 7.74 9.49 5.52
N ALA A 65 7.28 10.41 4.67
CA ALA A 65 5.87 10.72 4.59
C ALA A 65 5.05 9.54 4.06
N MET A 66 4.00 9.19 4.80
CA MET A 66 2.98 8.24 4.36
C MET A 66 1.98 8.89 3.41
N ASP A 67 1.08 8.08 2.86
CA ASP A 67 0.06 8.54 1.93
C ASP A 67 -1.15 9.20 2.62
N HIS A 68 -1.92 9.90 1.81
CA HIS A 68 -3.10 10.67 2.15
C HIS A 68 -4.39 10.04 1.56
N PHE A 69 -4.34 8.82 1.04
CA PHE A 69 -5.51 8.10 0.54
C PHE A 69 -6.43 7.64 1.68
N PRO A 70 -7.72 7.34 1.41
CA PRO A 70 -8.55 6.63 2.36
C PRO A 70 -7.87 5.32 2.78
N LYS A 71 -7.82 5.08 4.09
CA LYS A 71 -7.20 3.86 4.64
C LYS A 71 -7.90 3.41 5.90
N CYS A 72 -7.83 2.10 6.17
CA CYS A 72 -8.37 1.53 7.39
C CYS A 72 -7.44 0.46 7.94
N PHE A 73 -7.09 0.60 9.21
CA PHE A 73 -6.31 -0.36 9.98
C PHE A 73 -7.27 -1.30 10.71
N LEU A 74 -7.22 -2.58 10.40
CA LEU A 74 -8.20 -3.58 10.84
C LEU A 74 -7.55 -4.65 11.71
N ILE A 75 -8.34 -5.25 12.60
CA ILE A 75 -8.07 -6.58 13.14
C ILE A 75 -9.25 -7.46 12.74
N LEU A 76 -8.98 -8.52 11.98
CA LEU A 76 -9.98 -9.48 11.53
C LEU A 76 -9.84 -10.81 12.26
N SER A 77 -10.98 -11.46 12.50
CA SER A 77 -11.05 -12.86 12.92
C SER A 77 -10.92 -13.76 11.70
N LEU A 78 -9.81 -14.49 11.60
CA LEU A 78 -9.58 -15.48 10.55
C LEU A 78 -9.79 -16.88 11.12
N LYS A 79 -10.82 -17.57 10.65
CA LYS A 79 -11.10 -18.95 11.04
C LYS A 79 -10.03 -19.90 10.49
N ASP A 80 -9.63 -20.86 11.29
CA ASP A 80 -8.58 -21.82 10.94
C ASP A 80 -8.99 -22.74 9.77
N GLU A 81 -10.30 -23.00 9.61
CA GLU A 81 -10.83 -23.78 8.48
C GLU A 81 -10.55 -23.14 7.10
N LEU A 82 -10.32 -21.82 7.07
CA LEU A 82 -9.99 -21.07 5.85
C LEU A 82 -8.48 -21.07 5.55
N VAL A 83 -7.65 -21.57 6.46
CA VAL A 83 -6.19 -21.56 6.34
C VAL A 83 -5.71 -22.89 5.81
N GLN A 84 -5.05 -22.89 4.65
CA GLN A 84 -4.39 -24.07 4.10
C GLN A 84 -3.00 -24.25 4.73
N GLY A 85 -2.72 -25.43 5.28
CA GLY A 85 -1.40 -25.79 5.83
C GLY A 85 -1.40 -26.07 7.34
N ARG A 86 -0.23 -26.41 7.90
CA ARG A 86 -0.08 -26.63 9.35
C ARG A 86 -0.08 -25.28 10.07
N VAL A 87 -1.13 -25.02 10.83
CA VAL A 87 -1.17 -23.89 11.77
C VAL A 87 -0.42 -24.34 13.04
N GLN A 88 0.70 -23.69 13.37
CA GLN A 88 1.30 -23.84 14.69
C GLN A 88 0.36 -23.21 15.71
N ARG A 89 -0.26 -24.04 16.56
CA ARG A 89 -1.08 -23.58 17.67
C ARG A 89 -0.28 -23.66 18.96
N ASP A 90 -0.45 -22.66 19.81
CA ASP A 90 -0.05 -22.79 21.21
C ASP A 90 -0.94 -23.84 21.89
N ALA A 91 -0.33 -24.72 22.68
CA ALA A 91 -0.99 -25.88 23.29
C ALA A 91 -2.18 -25.54 24.21
N GLY A 92 -2.41 -24.26 24.52
CA GLY A 92 -3.50 -23.77 25.34
C GLY A 92 -4.61 -23.00 24.60
N ASP A 93 -4.44 -22.67 23.31
CA ASP A 93 -5.46 -21.90 22.58
C ASP A 93 -6.60 -22.81 22.11
N ARG A 94 -7.80 -22.53 22.62
CA ARG A 94 -9.03 -23.28 22.32
C ARG A 94 -9.86 -22.63 21.21
N ARG A 95 -9.48 -21.44 20.74
CA ARG A 95 -10.18 -20.77 19.66
C ARG A 95 -9.97 -21.52 18.34
N ASP A 96 -10.99 -21.52 17.50
CA ASP A 96 -10.97 -22.00 16.12
C ASP A 96 -10.66 -20.87 15.12
N TRP A 97 -10.19 -19.72 15.61
CA TRP A 97 -9.85 -18.55 14.84
C TRP A 97 -8.66 -17.81 15.46
N ARG A 98 -8.02 -16.95 14.65
CA ARG A 98 -6.93 -16.07 15.06
C ARG A 98 -7.18 -14.62 14.63
N ALA A 99 -6.71 -13.67 15.44
CA ALA A 99 -6.72 -12.26 15.11
C ALA A 99 -5.60 -11.95 14.11
N VAL A 100 -5.92 -11.31 12.99
CA VAL A 100 -4.97 -10.90 11.95
C VAL A 100 -5.08 -9.41 11.72
N ARG A 101 -3.95 -8.69 11.78
CA ARG A 101 -3.90 -7.28 11.38
C ARG A 101 -3.95 -7.16 9.86
N VAL A 102 -4.83 -6.29 9.36
CA VAL A 102 -4.99 -6.03 7.93
C VAL A 102 -5.06 -4.53 7.71
N ASP A 103 -4.25 -4.02 6.78
CA ASP A 103 -4.26 -2.61 6.41
C ASP A 103 -4.84 -2.51 4.99
N LEU A 104 -5.91 -1.73 4.84
CA LEU A 104 -6.55 -1.47 3.56
C LEU A 104 -6.31 -0.03 3.14
N VAL A 105 -5.84 0.19 1.92
CA VAL A 105 -5.64 1.52 1.35
C VAL A 105 -6.29 1.58 -0.02
N VAL A 106 -6.98 2.69 -0.31
CA VAL A 106 -7.80 2.83 -1.52
C VAL A 106 -7.36 4.03 -2.34
N PRO A 107 -6.26 3.93 -3.12
CA PRO A 107 -5.86 4.99 -4.03
C PRO A 107 -6.78 5.06 -5.28
N PRO A 108 -6.97 6.26 -5.86
CA PRO A 108 -7.47 6.40 -7.22
C PRO A 108 -6.57 5.66 -8.23
N VAL A 109 -7.15 5.17 -9.33
CA VAL A 109 -6.42 4.33 -10.29
C VAL A 109 -5.25 5.04 -10.98
N ASP A 110 -5.37 6.34 -11.24
CA ASP A 110 -4.31 7.19 -11.82
C ASP A 110 -3.17 7.49 -10.83
N ARG A 111 -3.28 7.02 -9.59
CA ARG A 111 -2.27 7.11 -8.54
C ARG A 111 -1.81 5.72 -8.07
N TYR A 112 -2.39 4.65 -8.62
CA TYR A 112 -2.18 3.28 -8.13
C TYR A 112 -0.71 2.85 -8.20
N ALA A 113 -0.01 3.15 -9.30
CA ALA A 113 1.41 2.80 -9.45
C ALA A 113 2.30 3.42 -8.35
N PHE A 114 2.07 4.69 -8.01
CA PHE A 114 2.81 5.37 -6.94
C PHE A 114 2.46 4.81 -5.56
N ALA A 115 1.19 4.51 -5.33
CA ALA A 115 0.74 3.88 -4.08
C ALA A 115 1.33 2.46 -3.94
N LEU A 116 1.35 1.69 -5.02
CA LEU A 116 1.92 0.35 -5.08
C LEU A 116 3.40 0.36 -4.74
N LEU A 117 4.17 1.26 -5.34
CA LEU A 117 5.58 1.45 -5.00
C LEU A 117 5.76 1.77 -3.52
N GLY A 118 4.98 2.76 -3.05
CA GLY A 118 4.89 3.21 -1.66
C GLY A 118 4.72 2.10 -0.63
N TRP A 119 3.67 1.30 -0.85
CA TRP A 119 3.24 0.25 0.07
C TRP A 119 3.99 -1.07 -0.15
N THR A 120 4.61 -1.26 -1.30
CA THR A 120 5.49 -2.41 -1.55
C THR A 120 6.76 -2.32 -0.73
N GLY A 121 7.31 -1.13 -0.48
CA GLY A 121 8.52 -0.95 0.33
C GLY A 121 9.77 -1.68 -0.22
N SER A 122 10.79 -1.97 0.60
CA SER A 122 10.93 -1.72 2.04
C SER A 122 10.99 -0.23 2.40
N ARG A 123 10.87 0.09 3.70
CA ARG A 123 11.00 1.47 4.20
C ARG A 123 12.34 2.11 3.80
N GLN A 124 13.42 1.33 3.80
CA GLN A 124 14.73 1.84 3.42
C GLN A 124 14.82 2.08 1.91
N PHE A 125 14.30 1.15 1.11
CA PHE A 125 14.22 1.28 -0.34
C PHE A 125 13.44 2.54 -0.75
N GLU A 126 12.25 2.72 -0.20
CA GLU A 126 11.39 3.91 -0.38
C GLU A 126 12.15 5.21 -0.08
N ARG A 127 12.82 5.27 1.09
CA ARG A 127 13.55 6.45 1.53
C ARG A 127 14.68 6.81 0.57
N ASP A 128 15.44 5.81 0.14
CA ASP A 128 16.58 6.01 -0.76
C ASP A 128 16.12 6.38 -2.17
N LEU A 129 15.02 5.80 -2.65
CA LEU A 129 14.42 6.13 -3.95
C LEU A 129 13.94 7.58 -4.00
N ARG A 130 13.22 8.03 -2.96
CA ARG A 130 12.78 9.44 -2.86
C ARG A 130 13.95 10.39 -2.72
N ARG A 131 14.99 10.00 -1.98
CA ARG A 131 16.25 10.76 -1.87
C ARG A 131 16.93 10.87 -3.22
N PHE A 132 17.08 9.78 -3.96
CA PHE A 132 17.65 9.77 -5.30
C PHE A 132 16.86 10.69 -6.25
N ALA A 133 15.53 10.56 -6.29
CA ALA A 133 14.67 11.42 -7.11
C ALA A 133 14.92 12.91 -6.81
N GLN A 134 15.03 13.26 -5.53
CA GLN A 134 15.25 14.65 -5.12
C GLN A 134 16.65 15.19 -5.42
N HIS A 135 17.69 14.41 -5.12
CA HIS A 135 19.07 14.87 -5.19
C HIS A 135 19.68 14.70 -6.58
N GLU A 136 19.45 13.56 -7.24
CA GLU A 136 20.07 13.22 -8.52
C GLU A 136 19.22 13.63 -9.72
N ARG A 137 17.88 13.59 -9.58
CA ARG A 137 16.95 13.86 -10.71
C ARG A 137 16.25 15.20 -10.65
N LYS A 138 16.41 15.98 -9.57
CA LYS A 138 15.63 17.21 -9.31
C LYS A 138 14.11 16.98 -9.40
N MET A 139 13.65 15.78 -9.03
CA MET A 139 12.25 15.41 -9.00
C MET A 139 11.74 15.36 -7.55
N MET A 140 10.45 15.19 -7.35
CA MET A 140 9.82 14.96 -6.05
C MET A 140 8.93 13.74 -6.20
N LEU A 141 9.22 12.69 -5.44
CA LEU A 141 8.47 11.43 -5.43
C LEU A 141 7.87 11.21 -4.05
N ASP A 142 6.59 10.84 -4.02
CA ASP A 142 5.94 10.26 -2.84
C ASP A 142 4.91 9.20 -3.27
N ASN A 143 4.10 8.71 -2.34
CA ASN A 143 3.10 7.66 -2.59
C ASN A 143 1.95 8.09 -3.52
N HIS A 144 1.90 9.35 -3.96
CA HIS A 144 0.82 9.86 -4.78
C HIS A 144 1.29 10.19 -6.19
N ALA A 145 2.47 10.79 -6.34
CA ALA A 145 2.91 11.27 -7.64
C ALA A 145 4.42 11.48 -7.74
N LEU A 146 4.87 11.65 -8.99
CA LEU A 146 6.20 12.12 -9.35
C LEU A 146 6.10 13.50 -10.01
N TYR A 147 6.86 14.47 -9.52
CA TYR A 147 6.91 15.83 -10.05
C TYR A 147 8.33 16.22 -10.48
N ASP A 148 8.48 16.67 -11.73
CA ASP A 148 9.74 17.16 -12.28
C ASP A 148 9.86 18.67 -12.07
N LYS A 149 10.83 19.12 -11.25
CA LYS A 149 11.04 20.56 -10.97
C LYS A 149 11.59 21.34 -12.15
N THR A 150 12.26 20.66 -13.08
CA THR A 150 12.86 21.28 -14.26
C THR A 150 11.79 21.56 -15.30
N LYS A 151 10.94 20.55 -15.59
CA LYS A 151 9.79 20.68 -16.50
C LYS A 151 8.59 21.38 -15.87
N LYS A 152 8.56 21.46 -14.54
CA LYS A 152 7.47 21.99 -13.71
C LYS A 152 6.13 21.26 -13.94
N SER A 153 6.19 19.95 -14.15
CA SER A 153 5.02 19.13 -14.45
C SER A 153 5.02 17.82 -13.65
N PHE A 154 3.82 17.29 -13.42
CA PHE A 154 3.64 15.93 -12.93
C PHE A 154 3.93 14.93 -14.06
N LEU A 155 4.56 13.81 -13.70
CA LEU A 155 4.85 12.71 -14.62
C LEU A 155 3.87 11.57 -14.32
N PRO A 156 2.99 11.19 -15.27
CA PRO A 156 2.07 10.08 -15.08
C PRO A 156 2.82 8.74 -15.13
N ALA A 157 2.28 7.73 -14.44
CA ALA A 157 2.76 6.36 -14.47
C ALA A 157 1.57 5.41 -14.32
N GLU A 158 1.49 4.40 -15.19
CA GLU A 158 0.50 3.33 -15.10
C GLU A 158 1.06 2.11 -14.35
N THR A 159 2.39 1.96 -14.39
CA THR A 159 3.14 0.85 -13.78
C THR A 159 4.28 1.37 -12.90
N GLU A 160 4.85 0.50 -12.06
CA GLU A 160 6.05 0.87 -11.30
C GLU A 160 7.23 1.12 -12.25
N GLU A 161 7.35 0.33 -13.31
CA GLU A 161 8.36 0.43 -14.35
C GLU A 161 8.40 1.81 -15.00
N ASP A 162 7.24 2.44 -15.23
CA ASP A 162 7.16 3.83 -15.71
C ASP A 162 7.84 4.80 -14.75
N ILE A 163 7.65 4.61 -13.43
CA ILE A 163 8.27 5.45 -12.39
C ILE A 163 9.79 5.30 -12.45
N PHE A 164 10.31 4.06 -12.54
CA PHE A 164 11.75 3.81 -12.67
C PHE A 164 12.31 4.40 -13.96
N SER A 165 11.58 4.29 -15.07
CA SER A 165 11.94 4.88 -16.37
C SER A 165 12.04 6.40 -16.30
N HIS A 166 11.07 7.08 -15.68
CA HIS A 166 11.12 8.53 -15.44
C HIS A 166 12.32 8.95 -14.58
N LEU A 167 12.69 8.11 -13.59
CA LEU A 167 13.87 8.31 -12.76
C LEU A 167 15.17 7.87 -13.43
N GLY A 168 15.13 7.35 -14.67
CA GLY A 168 16.28 6.81 -15.38
C GLY A 168 17.03 5.74 -14.58
N LEU A 169 16.28 4.88 -13.89
CA LEU A 169 16.80 3.74 -13.14
C LEU A 169 16.39 2.45 -13.85
N GLU A 170 17.19 1.40 -13.71
CA GLU A 170 16.77 0.04 -14.03
C GLU A 170 15.67 -0.39 -13.06
N PHE A 171 14.65 -1.10 -13.56
CA PHE A 171 13.57 -1.59 -12.72
C PHE A 171 14.10 -2.63 -11.73
N ILE A 172 13.73 -2.47 -10.45
CA ILE A 172 14.10 -3.39 -9.38
C ILE A 172 12.85 -4.15 -8.99
N GLU A 173 12.89 -5.47 -9.12
CA GLU A 173 11.74 -6.33 -8.82
C GLU A 173 11.38 -6.27 -7.33
N PRO A 174 10.11 -6.39 -6.95
CA PRO A 174 9.70 -6.26 -5.56
C PRO A 174 10.44 -7.17 -4.56
N TRP A 175 10.78 -8.41 -4.94
CA TRP A 175 11.56 -9.33 -4.08
C TRP A 175 13.02 -8.92 -3.89
N GLN A 176 13.54 -8.00 -4.70
CA GLN A 176 14.87 -7.41 -4.56
C GLN A 176 14.88 -6.15 -3.69
N ARG A 177 13.71 -5.63 -3.29
CA ARG A 177 13.55 -4.40 -2.48
C ARG A 177 13.60 -4.66 -0.97
N ASN A 178 14.32 -5.70 -0.53
CA ASN A 178 14.44 -6.11 0.88
C ASN A 178 15.61 -5.43 1.63
N ALA A 179 15.86 -4.14 1.32
CA ALA A 179 16.88 -3.31 1.97
C ALA A 179 16.52 -2.95 3.42
#